data_AF-A0A8T6J618-F1
#
_entry.id   AF-A0A8T6J618-F1
#
_cell.length_a   1.000
_cell.length_b   1.000
_cell.length_c   1.000
_cell.angle_alpha   90.00
_cell.angle_beta   90.00
_cell.angle_gamma   90.00
#
_symmetry.space_group_name_H-M   'P 1'
#
loop_
_entity.id
_entity.type
_entity.pdbx_description
1 polymer ?
#
loop_
_entity_poly.entity_id
_entity_poly.type
_entity_poly.pdbx_seq_one_letter_code
_entity_poly.pdbx_strand_id
1 'polypeptide(L)'
;MTQPANREMLLVAFMQASNCSNYTGSWRHPETSPDFLDLGYYQHIARTLEEAKFHMAFLDDRLAMPSRYGDSFAEAVEHGVRAVKLDLVPVITAMGLATSHLGLGATYSTSYYSPFHVARLFASLDHFTAGRAAWNVVTSLNDSEAHNFGVDEHLEHDDRYDVADEFMEAAIALWDSWADGAVVADREAERFADPSKVRRADYEGSYLHTRGPLTVPRSPQGHPVIIQAGQSERGRRFAARWG
;
A
#
# COMPACT_ATOMS: atom_id res chain seq x y z
N MET A 1 -13.22 4.49 34.51
CA MET A 1 -13.84 5.56 33.70
C MET A 1 -13.51 5.24 32.25
N THR A 2 -14.48 4.84 31.44
CA THR A 2 -14.31 4.67 30.00
C THR A 2 -14.07 6.05 29.38
N GLN A 3 -12.99 6.23 28.63
CA GLN A 3 -12.78 7.48 27.87
C GLN A 3 -14.03 7.74 27.01
N PRO A 4 -14.49 8.99 26.90
CA PRO A 4 -15.58 9.30 25.99
C PRO A 4 -15.20 8.86 24.58
N ALA A 5 -16.12 8.22 23.86
CA ALA A 5 -15.87 7.77 22.50
C ALA A 5 -15.42 8.96 21.65
N ASN A 6 -14.29 8.82 20.93
CA ASN A 6 -13.88 9.83 19.97
C ASN A 6 -14.95 9.92 18.87
N ARG A 7 -15.56 11.10 18.73
CA ARG A 7 -16.65 11.38 17.78
C ARG A 7 -16.20 12.25 16.60
N GLU A 8 -14.90 12.47 16.46
CA GLU A 8 -14.35 13.21 15.34
C GLU A 8 -14.39 12.37 14.07
N MET A 9 -14.63 13.03 12.94
CA MET A 9 -14.57 12.36 11.63
C MET A 9 -13.11 12.16 11.22
N LEU A 10 -12.80 10.96 10.76
CA LEU A 10 -11.54 10.71 10.07
C LEU A 10 -11.61 11.34 8.66
N LEU A 11 -10.62 12.18 8.36
CA LEU A 11 -10.48 12.83 7.06
C LEU A 11 -9.34 12.14 6.29
N VAL A 12 -9.71 11.45 5.21
CA VAL A 12 -8.77 10.76 4.32
C VAL A 12 -8.85 11.39 2.93
N ALA A 13 -7.72 11.86 2.42
CA ALA A 13 -7.62 12.38 1.07
C ALA A 13 -7.37 11.23 0.10
N PHE A 14 -8.35 10.91 -0.73
CA PHE A 14 -8.23 9.92 -1.80
C PHE A 14 -7.64 10.56 -3.06
N MET A 15 -6.61 9.96 -3.64
CA MET A 15 -5.99 10.44 -4.87
C MET A 15 -5.27 9.35 -5.66
N GLN A 16 -4.82 9.70 -6.86
CA GLN A 16 -4.01 8.84 -7.73
C GLN A 16 -2.70 9.55 -8.05
N ALA A 17 -1.60 8.81 -8.07
CA ALA A 17 -0.36 9.27 -8.70
C ALA A 17 -0.50 9.18 -10.23
N SER A 18 -1.26 10.11 -10.80
CA SER A 18 -1.79 10.04 -12.17
C SER A 18 -2.14 11.43 -12.69
N ASN A 19 -2.36 11.53 -14.00
CA ASN A 19 -2.83 12.73 -14.68
C ASN A 19 -4.28 13.12 -14.30
N CYS A 20 -5.07 12.19 -13.75
CA CYS A 20 -6.41 12.45 -13.19
C CYS A 20 -6.78 11.43 -12.11
N SER A 21 -7.81 11.70 -11.30
CA SER A 21 -8.35 10.73 -10.31
C SER A 21 -9.77 10.26 -10.67
N ASN A 22 -10.80 10.81 -10.01
CA ASN A 22 -12.20 10.44 -10.25
C ASN A 22 -12.80 11.16 -11.47
N TYR A 23 -12.43 12.41 -11.68
CA TYR A 23 -12.89 13.22 -12.80
C TYR A 23 -11.88 13.12 -13.94
N THR A 24 -12.18 12.35 -14.98
CA THR A 24 -11.25 12.04 -16.09
C THR A 24 -10.81 13.27 -16.87
N GLY A 25 -11.64 14.32 -16.90
CA GLY A 25 -11.32 15.60 -17.54
C GLY A 25 -10.65 16.63 -16.62
N SER A 26 -10.32 16.31 -15.36
CA SER A 26 -9.81 17.29 -14.39
C SER A 26 -8.55 18.00 -14.85
N TRP A 27 -7.70 17.32 -15.61
CA TRP A 27 -6.47 17.87 -16.17
C TRP A 27 -6.67 19.11 -17.06
N ARG A 28 -7.88 19.32 -17.58
CA ARG A 28 -8.23 20.46 -18.44
C ARG A 28 -8.61 21.71 -17.65
N HIS A 29 -8.85 21.61 -16.35
CA HIS A 29 -9.26 22.75 -15.55
C HIS A 29 -8.10 23.76 -15.46
N PRO A 30 -8.33 25.06 -15.67
CA PRO A 30 -7.25 26.06 -15.74
C PRO A 30 -6.46 26.19 -14.43
N GLU A 31 -7.03 25.76 -13.30
CA GLU A 31 -6.36 25.75 -11.99
C GLU A 31 -5.68 24.41 -11.65
N THR A 32 -5.77 23.40 -12.52
CA THR A 32 -5.07 22.13 -12.30
C THR A 32 -3.61 22.25 -12.71
N SER A 33 -2.70 21.98 -11.77
CA SER A 33 -1.28 21.82 -12.08
C SER A 33 -1.06 20.52 -12.87
N PRO A 34 -0.26 20.56 -13.95
CA PRO A 34 0.10 19.39 -14.75
C PRO A 34 1.31 18.63 -14.18
N ASP A 35 1.82 19.00 -13.00
CA ASP A 35 3.14 18.59 -12.50
C ASP A 35 3.13 17.21 -11.82
N PHE A 36 2.16 16.35 -12.15
CA PHE A 36 2.00 15.02 -11.53
C PHE A 36 3.20 14.07 -11.75
N LEU A 37 4.17 14.43 -12.58
CA LEU A 37 5.44 13.70 -12.75
C LEU A 37 6.58 14.23 -11.85
N ASP A 38 6.38 15.34 -11.14
CA ASP A 38 7.34 15.91 -10.21
C ASP A 38 7.04 15.42 -8.77
N LEU A 39 8.06 14.98 -8.05
CA LEU A 39 7.91 14.63 -6.63
C LEU A 39 7.56 15.86 -5.78
N GLY A 40 8.00 17.06 -6.17
CA GLY A 40 7.66 18.32 -5.49
C GLY A 40 6.16 18.58 -5.45
N TYR A 41 5.41 18.14 -6.46
CA TYR A 41 3.95 18.20 -6.52
C TYR A 41 3.31 17.41 -5.36
N TYR A 42 3.70 16.15 -5.18
CA TYR A 42 3.18 15.31 -4.10
C TYR A 42 3.63 15.76 -2.72
N GLN A 43 4.85 16.29 -2.60
CA GLN A 43 5.31 16.90 -1.35
C GLN A 43 4.49 18.13 -0.95
N HIS A 44 4.11 18.96 -1.92
CA HIS A 44 3.25 20.11 -1.68
C HIS A 44 1.86 19.67 -1.20
N ILE A 45 1.24 18.72 -1.89
CA ILE A 45 -0.03 18.11 -1.47
C ILE A 45 0.06 17.59 -0.03
N ALA A 46 1.11 16.82 0.30
CA ALA A 46 1.27 16.24 1.62
C ALA A 46 1.33 17.30 2.74
N ARG A 47 2.08 18.39 2.53
CA ARG A 47 2.13 19.52 3.47
C ARG A 47 0.77 20.17 3.64
N THR A 48 0.06 20.43 2.53
CA THR A 48 -1.28 21.02 2.57
C THR A 48 -2.26 20.15 3.36
N LEU A 49 -2.25 18.83 3.15
CA LEU A 49 -3.10 17.89 3.89
C LEU A 49 -2.77 17.86 5.38
N GLU A 50 -1.48 17.86 5.74
CA GLU A 50 -1.02 17.89 7.14
C GLU A 50 -1.39 19.20 7.86
N GLU A 51 -1.19 20.35 7.20
CA GLU A 51 -1.61 21.66 7.71
C GLU A 51 -3.12 21.70 7.97
N ALA A 52 -3.90 21.09 7.07
CA ALA A 52 -5.36 20.96 7.16
C ALA A 52 -5.84 19.85 8.12
N LYS A 53 -4.93 19.16 8.83
CA LYS A 53 -5.25 18.09 9.81
C LYS A 53 -5.96 16.88 9.21
N PHE A 54 -5.68 16.56 7.95
CA PHE A 54 -6.05 15.26 7.41
C PHE A 54 -5.34 14.14 8.16
N HIS A 55 -6.04 13.03 8.36
CA HIS A 55 -5.49 11.87 9.04
C HIS A 55 -4.60 11.07 8.09
N MET A 56 -4.94 11.03 6.80
CA MET A 56 -4.22 10.22 5.83
C MET A 56 -4.37 10.76 4.41
N ALA A 57 -3.29 10.65 3.62
CA ALA A 57 -3.36 10.62 2.17
C ALA A 57 -3.35 9.16 1.71
N PHE A 58 -4.32 8.77 0.89
CA PHE A 58 -4.47 7.41 0.38
C PHE A 58 -4.42 7.41 -1.15
N LEU A 59 -3.47 6.65 -1.70
CA LEU A 59 -3.24 6.51 -3.12
C LEU A 59 -3.74 5.15 -3.63
N ASP A 60 -4.72 5.19 -4.55
CA ASP A 60 -5.11 3.99 -5.30
C ASP A 60 -4.25 3.75 -6.52
N ASP A 61 -4.07 2.47 -6.85
CA ASP A 61 -3.28 2.05 -7.99
C ASP A 61 -4.08 1.20 -8.97
N ARG A 62 -3.62 1.24 -10.23
CA ARG A 62 -4.04 0.36 -11.30
C ARG A 62 -2.81 0.11 -12.17
N LEU A 63 -2.54 -1.16 -12.45
CA LEU A 63 -1.31 -1.61 -13.08
C LEU A 63 -1.44 -1.78 -14.62
N ALA A 64 -2.46 -1.15 -15.20
CA ALA A 64 -2.68 -1.13 -16.64
C ALA A 64 -3.39 0.16 -17.07
N MET A 65 -3.00 0.66 -18.24
CA MET A 65 -3.71 1.73 -18.92
C MET A 65 -5.11 1.24 -19.35
N PRO A 66 -6.14 2.09 -19.29
CA PRO A 66 -7.45 1.72 -19.84
C PRO A 66 -7.38 1.44 -21.34
N SER A 67 -7.80 0.25 -21.76
CA SER A 67 -7.83 -0.17 -23.18
C SER A 67 -9.14 -0.85 -23.61
N ARG A 68 -10.09 -1.03 -22.69
CA ARG A 68 -11.32 -1.80 -22.96
C ARG A 68 -12.23 -1.16 -24.01
N TYR A 69 -12.29 0.17 -24.06
CA TYR A 69 -13.11 0.86 -25.05
C TYR A 69 -12.40 0.86 -26.40
N GLY A 70 -13.05 0.29 -27.42
CA GLY A 70 -12.48 0.18 -28.77
C GLY A 70 -11.29 -0.77 -28.87
N ASP A 71 -11.05 -1.61 -27.85
CA ASP A 71 -9.89 -2.52 -27.75
C ASP A 71 -8.56 -1.81 -28.05
N SER A 72 -8.42 -0.58 -27.55
CA SER A 72 -7.31 0.31 -27.83
C SER A 72 -7.11 1.30 -26.69
N PHE A 73 -5.86 1.67 -26.44
CA PHE A 73 -5.52 2.72 -25.49
C PHE A 73 -5.67 4.14 -26.08
N ALA A 74 -5.91 4.27 -27.39
CA ALA A 74 -5.83 5.54 -28.11
C ALA A 74 -6.71 6.64 -27.48
N GLU A 75 -7.98 6.34 -27.23
CA GLU A 75 -8.95 7.28 -26.62
C GLU A 75 -8.56 7.65 -25.18
N ALA A 76 -8.04 6.68 -24.42
CA ALA A 76 -7.58 6.94 -23.06
C ALA A 76 -6.38 7.90 -23.04
N VAL A 77 -5.44 7.73 -23.98
CA VAL A 77 -4.29 8.61 -24.15
C VAL A 77 -4.73 10.00 -24.64
N GLU A 78 -5.53 10.07 -25.71
CA GLU A 78 -5.95 11.32 -26.33
C GLU A 78 -6.73 12.21 -25.36
N HIS A 79 -7.56 11.61 -24.50
CA HIS A 79 -8.42 12.34 -23.57
C HIS A 79 -7.93 12.35 -22.12
N GLY A 80 -6.75 11.76 -21.85
CA GLY A 80 -6.16 11.71 -20.51
C GLY A 80 -7.01 10.91 -19.52
N VAL A 81 -7.66 9.83 -19.95
CA VAL A 81 -8.48 8.98 -19.07
C VAL A 81 -7.56 8.01 -18.32
N ARG A 82 -7.01 8.44 -17.18
CA ARG A 82 -6.10 7.64 -16.33
C ARG A 82 -4.97 6.99 -17.13
N ALA A 83 -4.45 7.72 -18.11
CA ALA A 83 -3.46 7.21 -19.05
C ALA A 83 -2.09 7.02 -18.40
N VAL A 84 -1.78 7.81 -17.36
CA VAL A 84 -0.51 7.72 -16.63
C VAL A 84 -0.75 7.22 -15.21
N LYS A 85 0.02 6.25 -14.76
CA LYS A 85 0.04 5.74 -13.39
C LYS A 85 1.50 5.58 -12.97
N LEU A 86 1.88 6.22 -11.86
CA LEU A 86 3.21 6.12 -11.26
C LEU A 86 3.21 5.03 -10.20
N ASP A 87 4.35 4.38 -9.99
CA ASP A 87 4.56 3.54 -8.80
C ASP A 87 4.38 4.38 -7.53
N LEU A 88 3.67 3.82 -6.56
CA LEU A 88 3.32 4.56 -5.35
C LEU A 88 4.48 4.70 -4.36
N VAL A 89 5.49 3.81 -4.36
CA VAL A 89 6.58 3.85 -3.37
C VAL A 89 7.38 5.15 -3.43
N PRO A 90 7.87 5.61 -4.60
CA PRO A 90 8.53 6.92 -4.69
C PRO A 90 7.63 8.07 -4.21
N VAL A 91 6.35 8.02 -4.54
CA VAL A 91 5.38 9.06 -4.22
C VAL A 91 5.14 9.15 -2.71
N ILE A 92 4.79 8.05 -2.04
CA ILE A 92 4.55 8.07 -0.60
C ILE A 92 5.83 8.32 0.20
N THR A 93 7.00 7.91 -0.30
CA THR A 93 8.29 8.25 0.31
C THR A 93 8.52 9.76 0.27
N ALA A 94 8.27 10.40 -0.88
CA ALA A 94 8.41 11.85 -1.00
C ALA A 94 7.41 12.60 -0.09
N MET A 95 6.15 12.15 -0.04
CA MET A 95 5.15 12.71 0.87
C MET A 95 5.55 12.56 2.34
N GLY A 96 6.12 11.41 2.72
CA GLY A 96 6.59 11.12 4.06
C GLY A 96 7.76 11.99 4.50
N LEU A 97 8.69 12.31 3.59
CA LEU A 97 9.78 13.26 3.86
C LEU A 97 9.31 14.70 4.06
N ALA A 98 8.12 15.04 3.56
CA ALA A 98 7.56 16.38 3.64
C ALA A 98 6.60 16.58 4.83
N THR A 99 6.36 15.55 5.64
CA THR A 99 5.32 15.53 6.69
C THR A 99 5.79 14.80 7.94
N SER A 100 5.18 15.10 9.10
CA SER A 100 5.52 14.47 10.40
C SER A 100 4.38 13.68 11.05
N HIS A 101 3.14 13.88 10.62
CA HIS A 101 1.92 13.37 11.24
C HIS A 101 0.97 12.71 10.24
N LEU A 102 0.93 13.17 8.99
CA LEU A 102 0.02 12.64 7.97
C LEU A 102 0.26 11.14 7.74
N GLY A 103 -0.79 10.31 7.84
CA GLY A 103 -0.77 8.91 7.44
C GLY A 103 -0.61 8.76 5.92
N LEU A 104 0.05 7.69 5.48
CA LEU A 104 0.43 7.51 4.07
C LEU A 104 0.00 6.12 3.60
N GLY A 105 -1.12 6.06 2.90
CA GLY A 105 -1.70 4.84 2.33
C GLY A 105 -1.30 4.63 0.88
N ALA A 106 -0.82 3.44 0.55
CA ALA A 106 -0.62 3.02 -0.84
C ALA A 106 -1.28 1.68 -1.12
N THR A 107 -1.79 1.55 -2.35
CA THR A 107 -2.36 0.31 -2.86
C THR A 107 -1.30 -0.61 -3.42
N TYR A 108 -1.29 -1.86 -2.97
CA TYR A 108 -0.44 -2.92 -3.53
C TYR A 108 -1.25 -4.21 -3.63
N SER A 109 -1.14 -4.87 -4.79
CA SER A 109 -1.95 -6.06 -5.10
C SER A 109 -1.34 -7.33 -4.52
N THR A 110 -2.17 -8.22 -3.99
CA THR A 110 -1.74 -9.58 -3.60
C THR A 110 -1.60 -10.51 -4.80
N SER A 111 -2.06 -10.10 -5.99
CA SER A 111 -2.03 -10.95 -7.20
C SER A 111 -0.67 -11.00 -7.90
N TYR A 112 0.11 -9.93 -7.81
CA TYR A 112 1.29 -9.73 -8.68
C TYR A 112 2.61 -9.60 -7.95
N TYR A 113 2.56 -9.34 -6.65
CA TYR A 113 3.74 -9.24 -5.80
C TYR A 113 3.83 -10.46 -4.91
N SER A 114 5.02 -10.77 -4.39
CA SER A 114 5.17 -11.81 -3.36
C SER A 114 4.93 -11.23 -1.96
N PRO A 115 4.48 -12.05 -0.98
CA PRO A 115 4.31 -11.59 0.40
C PRO A 115 5.60 -11.06 1.01
N PHE A 116 6.75 -11.66 0.69
CA PHE A 116 8.05 -11.17 1.13
C PHE A 116 8.37 -9.77 0.58
N HIS A 117 8.05 -9.51 -0.68
CA HIS A 117 8.25 -8.20 -1.29
C HIS A 117 7.42 -7.12 -0.57
N VAL A 118 6.11 -7.35 -0.45
CA VAL A 118 5.17 -6.37 0.14
C VAL A 118 5.48 -6.16 1.63
N ALA A 119 5.73 -7.23 2.39
CA ALA A 119 6.06 -7.12 3.81
C ALA A 119 7.34 -6.28 4.03
N ARG A 120 8.38 -6.52 3.22
CA ARG A 120 9.65 -5.76 3.31
C ARG A 120 9.45 -4.30 2.95
N LEU A 121 8.69 -4.05 1.88
CA LEU A 121 8.41 -2.72 1.37
C LEU A 121 7.68 -1.87 2.42
N PHE A 122 6.57 -2.36 2.96
CA PHE A 122 5.80 -1.58 3.92
C PHE A 122 6.48 -1.50 5.29
N ALA A 123 7.22 -2.52 5.75
CA ALA A 123 8.02 -2.39 6.96
C ALA A 123 9.10 -1.30 6.82
N SER A 124 9.73 -1.19 5.66
CA SER A 124 10.73 -0.15 5.39
C SER A 124 10.11 1.25 5.40
N LEU A 125 9.00 1.42 4.68
CA LEU A 125 8.25 2.69 4.67
C LEU A 125 7.78 3.07 6.06
N ASP A 126 7.35 2.09 6.85
CA ASP A 126 6.86 2.35 8.20
C ASP A 126 7.97 2.81 9.14
N HIS A 127 9.18 2.26 9.04
CA HIS A 127 10.36 2.81 9.72
C HIS A 127 10.69 4.22 9.23
N PHE A 128 10.74 4.45 7.92
CA PHE A 128 11.09 5.75 7.35
C PHE A 128 10.09 6.86 7.68
N THR A 129 8.83 6.48 7.90
CA THR A 129 7.76 7.43 8.21
C THR A 129 7.43 7.48 9.71
N ALA A 130 8.20 6.77 10.55
CA ALA A 130 7.99 6.69 12.00
C ALA A 130 6.59 6.15 12.39
N GLY A 131 6.13 5.11 11.70
CA GLY A 131 4.89 4.42 12.02
C GLY A 131 3.64 5.03 11.36
N ARG A 132 3.77 5.62 10.16
CA ARG A 132 2.65 6.29 9.46
C ARG A 132 2.22 5.58 8.18
N ALA A 133 2.83 4.44 7.84
CA ALA A 133 2.52 3.75 6.60
C ALA A 133 1.20 2.97 6.72
N ALA A 134 0.45 2.90 5.62
CA ALA A 134 -0.71 2.06 5.47
C ALA A 134 -0.71 1.34 4.12
N TRP A 135 -1.15 0.09 4.13
CA TRP A 135 -1.28 -0.74 2.95
C TRP A 135 -2.76 -0.96 2.63
N ASN A 136 -3.20 -0.48 1.47
CA ASN A 136 -4.47 -0.88 0.88
C ASN A 136 -4.31 -2.19 0.10
N VAL A 137 -4.89 -3.25 0.64
CA VAL A 137 -4.82 -4.60 0.09
C VAL A 137 -5.87 -4.74 -1.00
N VAL A 138 -5.44 -5.09 -2.22
CA VAL A 138 -6.33 -5.35 -3.35
C VAL A 138 -6.00 -6.69 -3.98
N THR A 139 -7.02 -7.34 -4.54
CA THR A 139 -6.88 -8.64 -5.23
C THR A 139 -6.85 -8.51 -6.75
N SER A 140 -6.67 -7.29 -7.28
CA SER A 140 -6.74 -6.95 -8.71
C SER A 140 -8.02 -7.42 -9.43
N LEU A 141 -8.35 -6.79 -10.56
CA LEU A 141 -9.68 -6.98 -11.17
C LEU A 141 -9.69 -6.97 -12.72
N ASN A 142 -8.56 -6.79 -13.40
CA ASN A 142 -8.56 -6.50 -14.84
C ASN A 142 -7.56 -7.35 -15.63
N ASP A 143 -8.03 -8.03 -16.68
CA ASP A 143 -7.24 -8.86 -17.59
C ASP A 143 -6.03 -8.10 -18.17
N SER A 144 -6.18 -6.79 -18.45
CA SER A 144 -5.06 -5.98 -18.94
C SER A 144 -3.90 -5.89 -17.92
N GLU A 145 -4.20 -5.92 -16.62
CA GLU A 145 -3.16 -6.00 -15.58
C GLU A 145 -2.50 -7.38 -15.60
N ALA A 146 -3.27 -8.46 -15.79
CA ALA A 146 -2.73 -9.83 -15.84
C ALA A 146 -1.69 -9.96 -16.96
N HIS A 147 -2.04 -9.52 -18.16
CA HIS A 147 -1.13 -9.60 -19.31
C HIS A 147 0.16 -8.78 -19.13
N ASN A 148 0.09 -7.62 -18.46
CA ASN A 148 1.29 -6.83 -18.14
C ASN A 148 2.26 -7.57 -17.21
N PHE A 149 1.75 -8.49 -16.37
CA PHE A 149 2.53 -9.30 -15.44
C PHE A 149 2.80 -10.72 -15.97
N GLY A 150 2.50 -10.99 -17.24
CA GLY A 150 2.73 -12.29 -17.87
C GLY A 150 1.81 -13.40 -17.34
N VAL A 151 0.64 -13.03 -16.84
CA VAL A 151 -0.39 -13.95 -16.37
C VAL A 151 -1.51 -14.00 -17.41
N ASP A 152 -1.81 -15.20 -17.92
CA ASP A 152 -2.79 -15.39 -19.00
C ASP A 152 -4.23 -15.25 -18.50
N GLU A 153 -4.56 -15.77 -17.31
CA GLU A 153 -5.89 -15.70 -16.72
C GLU A 153 -5.82 -15.43 -15.21
N HIS A 154 -6.80 -14.70 -14.69
CA HIS A 154 -6.98 -14.53 -13.25
C HIS A 154 -7.69 -15.73 -12.64
N LEU A 155 -7.33 -16.05 -11.40
CA LEU A 155 -8.19 -16.88 -10.55
C LEU A 155 -9.58 -16.27 -10.45
N GLU A 156 -10.58 -17.12 -10.23
CA GLU A 156 -11.95 -16.70 -9.98
C GLU A 156 -12.01 -15.71 -8.80
N HIS A 157 -13.02 -14.84 -8.81
CA HIS A 157 -13.07 -13.69 -7.89
C HIS A 157 -12.88 -14.08 -6.42
N ASP A 158 -13.54 -15.13 -5.97
CA ASP A 158 -13.49 -15.58 -4.57
C ASP A 158 -12.15 -16.28 -4.24
N ASP A 159 -11.61 -17.08 -5.16
CA ASP A 159 -10.31 -17.74 -5.03
C ASP A 159 -9.17 -16.72 -4.86
N ARG A 160 -9.25 -15.56 -5.53
CA ARG A 160 -8.28 -14.47 -5.33
C ARG A 160 -8.26 -13.96 -3.90
N TYR A 161 -9.40 -13.95 -3.22
CA TYR A 161 -9.46 -13.56 -1.80
C TYR A 161 -8.95 -14.66 -0.87
N ASP A 162 -9.06 -15.94 -1.25
CA ASP A 162 -8.48 -17.05 -0.49
C ASP A 162 -6.95 -17.00 -0.55
N VAL A 163 -6.38 -16.72 -1.73
CA VAL A 163 -4.94 -16.42 -1.86
C VAL A 163 -4.56 -15.18 -1.06
N ALA A 164 -5.40 -14.14 -1.05
CA ALA A 164 -5.14 -12.93 -0.28
C ALA A 164 -5.18 -13.18 1.24
N ASP A 165 -6.02 -14.09 1.74
CA ASP A 165 -6.02 -14.48 3.15
C ASP A 165 -4.66 -15.10 3.51
N GLU A 166 -4.15 -16.04 2.72
CA GLU A 166 -2.81 -16.60 2.93
C GLU A 166 -1.71 -15.55 2.78
N PHE A 167 -1.89 -14.58 1.88
CA PHE A 167 -0.93 -13.48 1.71
C PHE A 167 -0.82 -12.65 2.97
N MET A 168 -1.95 -12.29 3.58
CA MET A 168 -1.98 -11.53 4.84
C MET A 168 -1.33 -12.31 5.98
N GLU A 169 -1.63 -13.60 6.10
CA GLU A 169 -1.00 -14.48 7.09
C GLU A 169 0.52 -14.55 6.91
N ALA A 170 0.99 -14.74 5.67
CA ALA A 170 2.41 -14.76 5.32
C ALA A 170 3.09 -13.41 5.63
N ALA A 171 2.45 -12.29 5.29
CA ALA A 171 2.98 -10.95 5.55
C ALA A 171 3.10 -10.66 7.06
N ILE A 172 2.07 -11.01 7.85
CA ILE A 172 2.08 -10.87 9.31
C ILE A 172 3.15 -11.76 9.93
N ALA A 173 3.26 -13.02 9.50
CA ALA A 173 4.31 -13.94 9.98
C ALA A 173 5.72 -13.39 9.70
N LEU A 174 5.91 -12.72 8.56
CA LEU A 174 7.16 -12.04 8.23
C LEU A 174 7.40 -10.80 9.11
N TRP A 175 6.41 -9.95 9.34
CA TRP A 175 6.59 -8.79 10.24
C TRP A 175 6.84 -9.22 11.69
N ASP A 176 6.27 -10.34 12.13
CA ASP A 176 6.48 -10.95 13.45
C ASP A 176 7.73 -11.84 13.53
N SER A 177 8.56 -11.87 12.47
CA SER A 177 9.83 -12.60 12.48
C SER A 177 10.88 -11.93 13.38
N TRP A 178 10.67 -10.66 13.74
CA TRP A 178 11.46 -9.91 14.72
C TRP A 178 10.56 -9.49 15.89
N ALA A 179 10.93 -9.81 17.12
CA ALA A 179 10.24 -9.32 18.31
C ALA A 179 10.70 -7.89 18.71
N ASP A 180 9.93 -7.24 19.58
CA ASP A 180 10.27 -5.91 20.10
C ASP A 180 11.65 -5.87 20.77
N GLY A 181 12.42 -4.84 20.43
CA GLY A 181 13.78 -4.64 20.94
C GLY A 181 14.74 -5.78 20.56
N ALA A 182 14.53 -6.42 19.40
CA ALA A 182 15.47 -7.39 18.86
C ALA A 182 16.79 -6.73 18.43
N VAL A 183 16.75 -5.55 17.83
CA VAL A 183 17.96 -4.75 17.54
C VAL A 183 18.33 -3.97 18.80
N VAL A 184 19.52 -4.22 19.35
CA VAL A 184 20.04 -3.56 20.56
C VAL A 184 21.18 -2.59 20.23
N ALA A 185 21.95 -2.86 19.18
CA ALA A 185 23.08 -2.06 18.71
C ALA A 185 24.08 -1.66 19.83
N ASP A 186 24.36 -2.59 20.74
CA ASP A 186 25.27 -2.40 21.87
C ASP A 186 26.72 -2.51 21.40
N ARG A 187 27.44 -1.38 21.45
CA ARG A 187 28.83 -1.28 21.01
C ARG A 187 29.82 -1.82 22.05
N GLU A 188 29.50 -1.71 23.33
CA GLU A 188 30.39 -2.17 24.41
C GLU A 188 30.34 -3.71 24.52
N ALA A 189 29.15 -4.29 24.36
CA ALA A 189 28.95 -5.74 24.33
C ALA A 189 29.15 -6.37 22.93
N GLU A 190 29.53 -5.57 21.92
CA GLU A 190 29.70 -5.99 20.51
C GLU A 190 28.49 -6.75 19.93
N ARG A 191 27.28 -6.38 20.36
CA ARG A 191 26.05 -7.10 20.03
C ARG A 191 25.11 -6.21 19.24
N PHE A 192 24.87 -6.55 17.98
CA PHE A 192 23.90 -5.81 17.15
C PHE A 192 22.45 -6.14 17.51
N ALA A 193 22.13 -7.42 17.67
CA ALA A 193 20.77 -7.89 17.91
C ALA A 193 20.73 -9.10 18.86
N ASP A 194 19.55 -9.37 19.42
CA ASP A 194 19.25 -10.58 20.18
C ASP A 194 18.77 -11.71 19.25
N PRO A 195 19.57 -12.76 19.01
CA PRO A 195 19.17 -13.86 18.13
C PRO A 195 17.99 -14.66 18.67
N SER A 196 17.73 -14.64 19.99
CA SER A 196 16.55 -15.30 20.57
C SER A 196 15.23 -14.59 20.23
N LYS A 197 15.31 -13.33 19.76
CA LYS A 197 14.18 -12.49 19.36
C LYS A 197 13.95 -12.44 17.84
N VAL A 198 14.70 -13.24 17.08
CA VAL A 198 14.55 -13.35 15.62
C VAL A 198 14.29 -14.80 15.25
N ARG A 199 13.18 -15.05 14.56
CA ARG A 199 12.76 -16.38 14.13
C ARG A 199 12.38 -16.36 12.67
N ARG A 200 12.50 -17.50 11.99
CA ARG A 200 11.95 -17.65 10.64
C ARG A 200 10.42 -17.52 10.68
N ALA A 201 9.86 -17.08 9.56
CA ALA A 201 8.40 -17.08 9.39
C ALA A 201 7.92 -18.51 9.11
N ASP A 202 8.67 -19.25 8.27
CA ASP A 202 8.37 -20.62 7.84
C ASP A 202 6.87 -20.84 7.55
N TYR A 203 6.27 -19.89 6.84
CA TYR A 203 4.86 -19.95 6.45
C TYR A 203 4.72 -20.88 5.24
N GLU A 204 3.86 -21.89 5.38
CA GLU A 204 3.55 -22.90 4.38
C GLU A 204 2.03 -23.02 4.27
N GLY A 205 1.45 -22.31 3.30
CA GLY A 205 0.03 -22.36 2.96
C GLY A 205 -0.27 -23.26 1.76
N SER A 206 -1.51 -23.26 1.32
CA SER A 206 -2.00 -23.99 0.15
C SER A 206 -1.53 -23.35 -1.16
N TYR A 207 -1.41 -22.02 -1.18
CA TYR A 207 -1.06 -21.22 -2.35
C TYR A 207 0.31 -20.57 -2.19
N LEU A 208 0.68 -20.15 -0.98
CA LEU A 208 1.87 -19.34 -0.73
C LEU A 208 2.81 -19.99 0.29
N HIS A 209 4.11 -19.82 0.07
CA HIS A 209 5.15 -20.25 0.99
C HIS A 209 6.21 -19.15 1.13
N THR A 210 6.69 -18.90 2.36
CA THR A 210 7.79 -17.97 2.62
C THR A 210 8.57 -18.34 3.87
N ARG A 211 9.89 -18.44 3.71
CA ARG A 211 10.79 -18.90 4.79
C ARG A 211 11.08 -17.82 5.83
N GLY A 212 11.34 -16.59 5.39
CA GLY A 212 11.88 -15.54 6.27
C GLY A 212 13.23 -15.90 6.93
N PRO A 213 13.65 -15.19 8.00
CA PRO A 213 12.98 -14.02 8.58
C PRO A 213 12.87 -12.87 7.58
N LEU A 214 12.03 -11.89 7.88
CA LEU A 214 12.05 -10.63 7.14
C LEU A 214 13.41 -9.94 7.34
N THR A 215 13.88 -9.20 6.33
CA THR A 215 15.16 -8.48 6.41
C THR A 215 15.03 -7.09 7.06
N VAL A 216 13.86 -6.77 7.60
CA VAL A 216 13.54 -5.48 8.24
C VAL A 216 12.99 -5.79 9.63
N PRO A 217 13.51 -5.17 10.70
CA PRO A 217 13.00 -5.36 12.05
C PRO A 217 11.54 -4.90 12.18
N ARG A 218 10.87 -5.31 13.26
CA ARG A 218 9.51 -4.86 13.58
C ARG A 218 9.40 -3.34 13.51
N SER A 219 8.34 -2.85 12.90
CA SER A 219 8.17 -1.43 12.63
C SER A 219 7.60 -0.66 13.85
N PRO A 220 7.65 0.68 13.87
CA PRO A 220 7.25 1.48 15.04
C PRO A 220 5.81 1.27 15.52
N GLN A 221 4.87 1.01 14.60
CA GLN A 221 3.48 0.68 14.93
C GLN A 221 3.20 -0.84 14.98
N GLY A 222 4.26 -1.65 15.04
CA GLY A 222 4.18 -3.11 14.97
C GLY A 222 4.07 -3.59 13.53
N HIS A 223 2.92 -3.28 12.90
CA HIS A 223 2.62 -3.56 11.50
C HIS A 223 2.00 -2.32 10.83
N PRO A 224 2.19 -2.11 9.52
CA PRO A 224 1.46 -1.10 8.75
C PRO A 224 -0.05 -1.20 8.94
N VAL A 225 -0.76 -0.07 8.98
CA VAL A 225 -2.23 -0.05 9.00
C VAL A 225 -2.76 -0.70 7.73
N ILE A 226 -3.75 -1.58 7.85
CA ILE A 226 -4.38 -2.23 6.71
C ILE A 226 -5.63 -1.44 6.29
N ILE A 227 -5.75 -1.18 5.00
CA ILE A 227 -6.91 -0.57 4.37
C ILE A 227 -7.52 -1.60 3.43
N GLN A 228 -8.86 -1.64 3.39
CA GLN A 228 -9.59 -2.55 2.52
C GLN A 228 -10.78 -1.81 1.90
N ALA A 229 -10.92 -1.91 0.58
CA ALA A 229 -11.95 -1.20 -0.19
C ALA A 229 -12.91 -2.12 -0.97
N GLY A 230 -12.86 -3.43 -0.74
CA GLY A 230 -13.67 -4.43 -1.43
C GLY A 230 -15.13 -4.39 -1.02
N GLN A 231 -16.02 -4.19 -1.99
CA GLN A 231 -17.46 -4.03 -1.76
C GLN A 231 -18.28 -5.30 -1.98
N SER A 232 -17.70 -6.34 -2.59
CA SER A 232 -18.35 -7.64 -2.76
C SER A 232 -18.55 -8.34 -1.41
N GLU A 233 -19.44 -9.34 -1.36
CA GLU A 233 -19.70 -10.09 -0.12
C GLU A 233 -18.41 -10.73 0.44
N ARG A 234 -17.63 -11.39 -0.43
CA ARG A 234 -16.31 -11.94 -0.09
C ARG A 234 -15.32 -10.84 0.35
N GLY A 235 -15.34 -9.69 -0.31
CA GLY A 235 -14.51 -8.53 0.03
C GLY A 235 -14.84 -7.94 1.40
N ARG A 236 -16.11 -7.84 1.77
CA ARG A 236 -16.54 -7.38 3.10
C ARG A 236 -16.14 -8.34 4.22
N ARG A 237 -16.19 -9.66 3.98
CA ARG A 237 -15.67 -10.66 4.92
C ARG A 237 -14.16 -10.51 5.12
N PHE A 238 -13.43 -10.32 4.01
CA PHE A 238 -11.99 -10.05 4.05
C PHE A 238 -11.69 -8.77 4.85
N ALA A 239 -12.42 -7.69 4.59
CA ALA A 239 -12.32 -6.43 5.35
C ALA A 239 -12.56 -6.63 6.84
N ALA A 240 -13.60 -7.37 7.22
CA ALA A 240 -13.91 -7.62 8.63
C ALA A 240 -12.84 -8.46 9.36
N ARG A 241 -12.05 -9.24 8.62
CA ARG A 241 -10.97 -10.05 9.17
C ARG A 241 -9.65 -9.27 9.30
N TRP A 242 -9.33 -8.44 8.31
CA TRP A 242 -7.99 -7.85 8.16
C TRP A 242 -7.91 -6.33 8.21
N GLY A 243 -9.01 -5.61 7.98
CA GLY A 243 -9.06 -4.15 7.91
C GLY A 243 -9.69 -3.47 9.12
#